data_AF-A0A6P7G7M0-F1
#
_entry.id   AF-A0A6P7G7M0-F1
#
_cell.length_a   1.000
_cell.length_b   1.000
_cell.length_c   1.000
_cell.angle_alpha   90.00
_cell.angle_beta   90.00
_cell.angle_gamma   90.00
#
_symmetry.space_group_name_H-M   'P 1'
#
loop_
_entity.id
_entity.type
_entity.pdbx_description
1 polymer ?
#
loop_
_entity_poly.entity_id
_entity_poly.type
_entity_poly.pdbx_seq_one_letter_code
_entity_poly.pdbx_strand_id
1 'polypeptide(L)'
;MSNGGDFPAVIELNVGGVAYTTTLKSLTSQPDSLLHAIFTGREPIIKDAKNRYFLDRDGVLFRYVLDFLRDGNVVLPECFRERERLKTEAEKYMLHGLVEAIASETRNRPPGVITVGYRGSFQFGKDGLADVKFRKLSRCVKCMIHIILVTKSPPGYCFV
;
A
#
# COMPACT_ATOMS: atom_id res chain seq x y z
N MET A 1 7.12 41.28 -14.08
CA MET A 1 6.63 40.75 -12.80
C MET A 1 5.37 39.94 -13.10
N SER A 2 5.51 38.65 -13.45
CA SER A 2 4.37 37.78 -13.73
C SER A 2 3.80 37.28 -12.41
N ASN A 3 2.60 37.76 -12.08
CA ASN A 3 1.80 37.36 -10.93
C ASN A 3 1.67 35.84 -10.83
N GLY A 4 1.65 35.30 -9.62
CA GLY A 4 1.44 33.88 -9.34
C GLY A 4 0.26 33.32 -10.13
N GLY A 5 0.44 32.13 -10.71
CA GLY A 5 -0.55 31.53 -11.61
C GLY A 5 -1.93 31.49 -10.96
N ASP A 6 -2.90 32.17 -11.57
CA ASP A 6 -4.28 32.21 -11.09
C ASP A 6 -4.95 30.87 -11.44
N PHE A 7 -4.73 29.87 -10.59
CA PHE A 7 -5.33 28.55 -10.74
C PHE A 7 -6.79 28.59 -10.25
N PRO A 8 -7.73 27.96 -10.95
CA PRO A 8 -9.12 27.89 -10.51
C PRO A 8 -9.25 27.12 -9.20
N ALA A 9 -10.25 27.46 -8.39
CA ALA A 9 -10.49 26.79 -7.11
C ALA A 9 -10.78 25.29 -7.28
N VAL A 10 -11.46 24.91 -8.37
CA VAL A 10 -11.70 23.53 -8.79
C VAL A 10 -10.81 23.22 -9.98
N ILE A 11 -10.08 22.12 -9.89
CA ILE A 11 -9.05 21.70 -10.84
C ILE A 11 -9.41 20.33 -11.38
N GLU A 12 -9.40 20.23 -12.71
CA GLU A 12 -9.52 18.97 -13.43
C GLU A 12 -8.15 18.47 -13.89
N LEU A 13 -7.82 17.24 -13.48
CA LEU A 13 -6.57 16.56 -13.78
C LEU A 13 -6.83 15.38 -14.73
N ASN A 14 -5.85 15.07 -15.54
CA ASN A 14 -5.74 13.83 -16.29
C ASN A 14 -4.43 13.15 -15.91
N VAL A 15 -4.49 12.07 -15.14
CA VAL A 15 -3.33 11.34 -14.62
C VAL A 15 -3.22 10.00 -15.34
N GLY A 16 -2.28 9.88 -16.27
CA GLY A 16 -2.08 8.67 -17.07
C GLY A 16 -3.33 8.20 -17.83
N GLY A 17 -4.21 9.14 -18.21
CA GLY A 17 -5.50 8.85 -18.87
C GLY A 17 -6.70 8.81 -17.92
N VAL A 18 -6.49 8.82 -16.60
CA VAL A 18 -7.57 8.81 -15.60
C VAL A 18 -7.94 10.24 -15.21
N ALA A 19 -9.22 10.59 -15.34
CA ALA A 19 -9.70 11.91 -14.98
C ALA A 19 -9.94 12.02 -13.46
N TYR A 20 -9.44 13.10 -12.87
CA TYR A 20 -9.68 13.46 -11.46
C TYR A 20 -10.20 14.89 -11.37
N THR A 21 -11.08 15.15 -10.41
CA THR A 21 -11.52 16.49 -10.05
C THR A 21 -11.20 16.72 -8.59
N THR A 22 -10.55 17.84 -8.29
CA THR A 22 -10.15 18.20 -6.93
C THR A 22 -10.10 19.72 -6.75
N THR A 23 -9.69 20.19 -5.57
CA THR A 23 -9.53 21.61 -5.28
C THR A 23 -8.06 22.01 -5.28
N LEU A 24 -7.80 23.29 -5.59
CA LEU A 24 -6.47 23.89 -5.45
C LEU A 24 -5.91 23.67 -4.04
N LYS A 25 -6.76 23.89 -3.01
CA LYS A 25 -6.42 23.72 -1.60
C LYS A 25 -5.84 22.33 -1.30
N SER A 26 -6.43 21.27 -1.86
CA SER A 26 -5.93 19.91 -1.67
C SER A 26 -4.56 19.71 -2.32
N LEU A 27 -4.38 20.19 -3.56
CA LEU A 27 -3.12 20.05 -4.30
C LEU A 27 -1.97 20.88 -3.71
N THR A 28 -2.29 21.97 -3.02
CA THR A 28 -1.31 22.84 -2.34
C THR A 28 -1.17 22.54 -0.85
N SER A 29 -1.84 21.50 -0.33
CA SER A 29 -1.86 21.18 1.12
C SER A 29 -0.48 20.86 1.69
N GLN A 30 0.40 20.27 0.88
CA GLN A 30 1.75 19.89 1.25
C GLN A 30 2.76 20.83 0.59
N PRO A 31 3.35 21.80 1.32
CA PRO A 31 4.18 22.86 0.73
C PRO A 31 5.45 22.34 0.05
N ASP A 32 5.99 21.21 0.52
CA ASP A 32 7.22 20.61 0.01
C ASP A 32 6.98 19.59 -1.11
N SER A 33 5.74 19.48 -1.58
CA SER A 33 5.35 18.53 -2.64
C SER A 33 5.56 19.11 -4.05
N LEU A 34 5.78 18.22 -5.01
CA LEU A 34 5.83 18.57 -6.44
C LEU A 34 4.52 19.21 -6.91
N LEU A 35 3.37 18.69 -6.43
CA LEU A 35 2.06 19.21 -6.80
C LEU A 35 1.88 20.65 -6.30
N HIS A 36 2.36 20.97 -5.09
CA HIS A 36 2.36 22.35 -4.62
C HIS A 36 3.21 23.26 -5.52
N ALA A 37 4.41 22.83 -5.93
CA ALA A 37 5.25 23.61 -6.84
C ALA A 37 4.56 23.87 -8.19
N ILE A 38 3.91 22.86 -8.76
CA ILE A 38 3.14 22.99 -10.00
C ILE A 38 1.97 23.98 -9.83
N PHE A 39 1.13 23.77 -8.82
CA PHE A 39 -0.09 24.54 -8.62
C PHE A 39 0.11 25.86 -7.87
N THR A 40 1.36 26.24 -7.61
CA THR A 40 1.77 27.61 -7.25
C THR A 40 2.50 28.33 -8.38
N GLY A 41 2.66 27.68 -9.54
CA GLY A 41 3.29 28.24 -10.73
C GLY A 41 4.82 28.25 -10.67
N ARG A 42 5.43 27.51 -9.74
CA ARG A 42 6.89 27.33 -9.68
C ARG A 42 7.37 26.35 -10.75
N GLU A 43 6.57 25.35 -11.06
CA GLU A 43 6.84 24.34 -12.09
C GLU A 43 5.79 24.42 -13.21
N PRO A 44 6.19 24.30 -14.49
CA PRO A 44 5.25 24.28 -15.60
C PRO A 44 4.46 22.96 -15.64
N ILE A 45 3.22 23.03 -16.12
CA ILE A 45 2.38 21.85 -16.36
C ILE A 45 1.69 21.93 -17.71
N ILE A 46 1.66 20.80 -18.41
CA ILE A 46 0.99 20.65 -19.70
C ILE A 46 -0.50 20.36 -19.51
N LYS A 47 -1.28 20.67 -20.54
CA LYS A 47 -2.70 20.35 -20.60
C LYS A 47 -3.01 19.41 -21.75
N ASP A 48 -4.02 18.57 -21.58
CA ASP A 48 -4.50 17.68 -22.63
C ASP A 48 -5.41 18.41 -23.64
N ALA A 49 -5.87 17.69 -24.68
CA ALA A 49 -6.76 18.23 -25.71
C ALA A 49 -8.13 18.73 -25.18
N LYS A 50 -8.49 18.36 -23.94
CA LYS A 50 -9.72 18.78 -23.25
C LYS A 50 -9.44 19.88 -22.22
N ASN A 51 -8.26 20.51 -22.26
CA ASN A 51 -7.82 21.58 -21.37
C ASN A 51 -7.72 21.18 -19.88
N ARG A 52 -7.58 19.88 -19.58
CA ARG A 52 -7.28 19.38 -18.23
C ARG A 52 -5.78 19.32 -18.00
N TYR A 53 -5.34 19.57 -16.77
CA TYR A 53 -3.92 19.48 -16.40
C TYR A 53 -3.46 18.02 -16.47
N PHE A 54 -2.41 17.75 -17.22
CA PHE A 54 -1.97 16.39 -17.51
C PHE A 54 -0.73 15.99 -16.70
N LEU A 55 -0.79 14.80 -16.08
CA LEU A 55 0.28 14.16 -15.35
C LEU A 55 0.57 12.79 -15.96
N ASP A 56 1.80 12.56 -16.41
CA ASP A 56 2.22 11.28 -17.00
C ASP A 56 2.61 10.25 -15.93
N ARG A 57 1.64 9.88 -15.10
CA ARG A 57 1.82 9.03 -13.90
C ARG A 57 0.69 8.01 -13.80
N ASP A 58 0.81 7.06 -12.86
CA ASP A 58 -0.22 6.03 -12.66
C ASP A 58 -1.50 6.64 -12.06
N GLY A 59 -2.54 6.76 -12.89
CA GLY A 59 -3.82 7.30 -12.47
C GLY A 59 -4.50 6.47 -11.37
N VAL A 60 -4.42 5.14 -11.40
CA VAL A 60 -5.10 4.28 -10.42
C VAL A 60 -4.52 4.49 -9.02
N LEU A 61 -3.20 4.58 -8.92
CA LEU A 61 -2.51 4.82 -7.66
C LEU A 61 -2.66 6.27 -7.17
N PHE A 62 -2.85 7.22 -8.10
CA PHE A 62 -3.06 8.63 -7.76
C PHE A 62 -4.27 8.86 -6.86
N ARG A 63 -5.27 7.97 -6.87
CA ARG A 63 -6.39 8.04 -5.92
C ARG A 63 -5.90 8.13 -4.46
N TYR A 64 -4.97 7.27 -4.05
CA TYR A 64 -4.45 7.25 -2.68
C TYR A 64 -3.58 8.46 -2.37
N VAL A 65 -2.85 8.98 -3.37
CA VAL A 65 -2.12 10.24 -3.26
C VAL A 65 -3.11 11.39 -3.00
N LEU A 66 -4.20 11.42 -3.74
CA LEU A 66 -5.22 12.45 -3.61
C LEU A 66 -5.97 12.38 -2.27
N ASP A 67 -6.26 11.19 -1.77
CA ASP A 67 -6.87 10.99 -0.45
C ASP A 67 -5.95 11.52 0.66
N PHE A 68 -4.64 11.22 0.57
CA PHE A 68 -3.64 11.78 1.50
C PHE A 68 -3.59 13.31 1.46
N LEU A 69 -3.65 13.91 0.27
CA LEU A 69 -3.65 15.37 0.11
C LEU A 69 -4.93 16.05 0.63
N ARG A 70 -6.04 15.30 0.78
CA ARG A 70 -7.31 15.82 1.31
C ARG A 70 -7.35 15.76 2.82
N ASP A 71 -7.03 14.59 3.38
CA ASP A 71 -7.27 14.30 4.80
C ASP A 71 -5.98 14.23 5.64
N GLY A 72 -4.81 14.28 5.00
CA GLY A 72 -3.51 14.13 5.66
C GLY A 72 -3.18 12.68 6.07
N ASN A 73 -4.06 11.73 5.77
CA ASN A 73 -3.90 10.31 6.07
C ASN A 73 -4.28 9.46 4.86
N VAL A 74 -3.78 8.22 4.79
CA VAL A 74 -4.12 7.26 3.73
C VAL A 74 -4.64 5.98 4.35
N VAL A 75 -5.76 5.46 3.83
CA VAL A 75 -6.31 4.16 4.21
C VAL A 75 -6.12 3.20 3.05
N LEU A 76 -5.32 2.16 3.25
CA LEU A 76 -5.03 1.16 2.23
C LEU A 76 -5.90 -0.08 2.43
N PRO A 77 -6.48 -0.68 1.36
CA PRO A 77 -7.22 -1.93 1.47
C PRO A 77 -6.37 -3.07 2.05
N GLU A 78 -7.04 -4.05 2.66
CA GLU A 78 -6.37 -5.27 3.12
C GLU A 78 -5.63 -5.98 1.97
N CYS A 79 -4.40 -6.42 2.26
CA CYS A 79 -3.50 -7.04 1.28
C CYS A 79 -3.32 -6.20 -0.01
N PHE A 80 -3.24 -4.86 0.13
CA PHE A 80 -2.89 -3.95 -0.96
C PHE A 80 -1.56 -4.35 -1.62
N ARG A 81 -1.65 -4.92 -2.83
CA ARG A 81 -0.51 -5.53 -3.56
C ARG A 81 0.40 -4.51 -4.22
N GLU A 82 -0.10 -3.30 -4.43
CA GLU A 82 0.61 -2.26 -5.17
C GLU A 82 1.29 -1.27 -4.23
N ARG A 83 1.56 -1.68 -2.99
CA ARG A 83 2.11 -0.82 -1.95
C ARG A 83 3.47 -0.25 -2.34
N GLU A 84 4.35 -1.08 -2.90
CA GLU A 84 5.66 -0.64 -3.37
C GLU A 84 5.53 0.35 -4.54
N ARG A 85 4.57 0.10 -5.45
CA ARG A 85 4.28 1.03 -6.57
C ARG A 85 3.76 2.37 -6.05
N LEU A 86 2.84 2.35 -5.09
CA LEU A 86 2.31 3.55 -4.45
C LEU A 86 3.41 4.33 -3.72
N LYS A 87 4.32 3.63 -3.04
CA LYS A 87 5.48 4.25 -2.40
C LYS A 87 6.34 5.00 -3.42
N THR A 88 6.63 4.39 -4.57
CA THR A 88 7.37 5.06 -5.66
C THR A 88 6.63 6.28 -6.18
N GLU A 89 5.30 6.24 -6.32
CA GLU A 89 4.53 7.44 -6.69
C GLU A 89 4.64 8.54 -5.62
N ALA A 90 4.51 8.19 -4.34
CA ALA A 90 4.66 9.14 -3.23
C ALA A 90 6.04 9.82 -3.21
N GLU A 91 7.11 9.06 -3.47
CA GLU A 91 8.47 9.59 -3.60
C GLU A 91 8.59 10.56 -4.78
N LYS A 92 8.00 10.25 -5.94
CA LYS A 92 8.03 11.16 -7.10
C LYS A 92 7.26 12.45 -6.89
N TYR A 93 6.16 12.41 -6.13
CA TYR A 93 5.42 13.62 -5.77
C TYR A 93 6.03 14.36 -4.58
N MET A 94 7.17 13.89 -4.02
CA MET A 94 7.84 14.46 -2.85
C MET A 94 6.93 14.49 -1.61
N LEU A 95 6.08 13.46 -1.44
CA LEU A 95 5.14 13.35 -0.32
C LEU A 95 5.73 12.49 0.79
N HIS A 96 6.68 13.05 1.53
CA HIS A 96 7.38 12.36 2.61
C HIS A 96 6.42 11.77 3.66
N GLY A 97 5.41 12.53 4.10
CA GLY A 97 4.40 12.03 5.05
C GLY A 97 3.62 10.82 4.54
N LEU A 98 3.36 10.74 3.23
CA LEU A 98 2.70 9.57 2.63
C LEU A 98 3.64 8.35 2.61
N VAL A 99 4.92 8.55 2.31
CA VAL A 99 5.93 7.48 2.36
C VAL A 99 6.02 6.88 3.76
N GLU A 100 6.00 7.73 4.79
CA GLU A 100 6.01 7.30 6.19
C GLU A 100 4.72 6.57 6.58
N ALA A 101 3.56 7.07 6.18
CA ALA A 101 2.27 6.43 6.43
C ALA A 101 2.19 5.03 5.79
N ILE A 102 2.71 4.86 4.57
CA ILE A 102 2.77 3.56 3.91
C ILE A 102 3.69 2.59 4.68
N ALA A 103 4.77 3.09 5.28
CA ALA A 103 5.75 2.30 6.03
C ALA A 103 5.34 2.01 7.49
N SER A 104 4.41 2.76 8.08
CA SER A 104 3.86 2.46 9.41
C SER A 104 2.80 1.36 9.34
N GLU A 105 1.97 1.37 8.30
CA GLU A 105 0.95 0.35 8.03
C GLU A 105 1.53 -1.09 7.94
N THR A 106 2.76 -1.23 7.45
CA THR A 106 3.46 -2.53 7.37
C THR A 106 3.93 -3.03 8.73
N ARG A 107 4.28 -2.14 9.66
CA ARG A 107 4.78 -2.47 10.99
C ARG A 107 3.66 -2.82 11.96
N ASN A 108 2.48 -2.22 11.78
CA ASN A 108 1.34 -2.41 12.67
C ASN A 108 0.55 -3.69 12.43
N ARG A 109 0.89 -4.47 11.40
CA ARG A 109 0.20 -5.73 11.12
C ARG A 109 0.82 -6.86 11.94
N PRO A 110 0.11 -7.42 12.95
CA PRO A 110 0.58 -8.62 13.62
C PRO A 110 0.72 -9.75 12.57
N PRO A 111 1.79 -10.56 12.63
CA PRO A 111 1.95 -11.69 11.71
C PRO A 111 0.71 -12.58 11.78
N GLY A 112 0.14 -12.91 10.62
CA GLY A 112 -1.00 -13.82 10.54
C GLY A 112 -0.56 -15.23 10.94
N VAL A 113 -1.06 -15.74 12.06
CA VAL A 113 -0.76 -17.10 12.52
C VAL A 113 -1.84 -18.06 12.00
N ILE A 114 -1.42 -19.16 11.39
CA ILE A 114 -2.31 -20.32 11.18
C ILE A 114 -1.96 -21.36 12.23
N THR A 115 -2.87 -21.59 13.18
CA THR A 115 -2.75 -22.70 14.13
C THR A 115 -3.24 -23.99 13.48
N VAL A 116 -2.33 -24.93 13.23
CA VAL A 116 -2.68 -26.26 12.72
C VAL A 116 -2.70 -27.26 13.87
N GLY A 117 -3.90 -27.63 14.31
CA GLY A 117 -4.09 -28.72 15.27
C GLY A 117 -4.13 -30.07 14.55
N TYR A 118 -3.12 -30.93 14.74
CA TYR A 118 -3.17 -32.33 14.31
C TYR A 118 -3.58 -33.23 15.48
N ARG A 119 -4.66 -34.01 15.31
CA ARG A 119 -5.08 -35.05 16.25
C ARG A 119 -5.10 -36.39 15.54
N GLY A 120 -4.05 -37.20 15.72
CA GLY A 120 -3.95 -38.55 15.17
C GLY A 120 -3.19 -39.48 16.11
N SER A 121 -3.50 -40.77 16.07
CA SER A 121 -2.73 -41.81 16.74
C SER A 121 -1.51 -42.17 15.89
N PHE A 122 -0.31 -41.98 16.42
CA PHE A 122 0.92 -42.44 15.78
C PHE A 122 1.04 -43.96 16.00
N GLN A 123 1.11 -44.73 14.91
CA GLN A 123 1.56 -46.12 14.99
C GLN A 123 3.06 -46.13 14.73
N PHE A 124 3.84 -46.46 15.75
CA PHE A 124 5.28 -46.68 15.58
C PHE A 124 5.48 -47.96 14.76
N GLY A 125 6.06 -47.83 13.58
CA GLY A 125 6.55 -48.98 12.82
C GLY A 125 7.71 -49.67 13.56
N LYS A 126 8.00 -50.92 13.20
CA LYS A 126 9.08 -51.74 13.79
C LYS A 126 10.48 -51.11 13.69
N ASP A 127 10.62 -50.06 12.88
CA ASP A 127 11.90 -49.42 12.57
C ASP A 127 12.06 -48.06 13.29
N GLY A 128 11.12 -47.68 14.17
CA GLY A 128 11.20 -46.46 14.99
C GLY A 128 10.99 -45.13 14.23
N LEU A 129 10.84 -45.16 12.91
CA LEU A 129 10.55 -43.99 12.10
C LEU A 129 9.04 -43.77 11.98
N ALA A 130 8.54 -42.67 12.54
CA ALA A 130 7.15 -42.25 12.35
C ALA A 130 6.96 -41.70 10.93
N ASP A 131 6.34 -42.47 10.04
CA ASP A 131 5.96 -42.01 8.69
C ASP A 131 4.72 -41.09 8.80
N VAL A 132 4.96 -39.81 9.10
CA VAL A 132 3.90 -38.80 9.15
C VAL A 132 3.55 -38.37 7.72
N LYS A 133 2.69 -39.14 7.07
CA LYS A 133 2.13 -38.76 5.76
C LYS A 133 1.10 -37.65 5.93
N PHE A 134 1.57 -36.40 5.87
CA PHE A 134 0.71 -35.23 5.77
C PHE A 134 -0.11 -35.31 4.47
N ARG A 135 -1.44 -35.47 4.57
CA ARG A 135 -2.33 -35.21 3.43
C ARG A 135 -2.23 -33.72 3.11
N LYS A 136 -1.70 -33.43 1.93
CA LYS A 136 -1.45 -32.10 1.34
C LYS A 136 -2.61 -31.13 1.65
N LEU A 137 -2.40 -30.25 2.63
CA LEU A 137 -3.31 -29.11 2.89
C LEU A 137 -3.30 -28.24 1.64
N SER A 138 -4.36 -28.39 0.86
CA SER A 138 -4.47 -27.77 -0.44
C SER A 138 -5.09 -26.39 -0.25
N ARG A 139 -4.29 -25.35 -0.54
CA ARG A 139 -4.68 -23.95 -0.79
C ARG A 139 -4.90 -23.07 0.45
N CYS A 140 -3.84 -22.37 0.85
CA CYS A 140 -3.95 -20.98 1.32
C CYS A 140 -2.90 -20.13 0.60
N VAL A 141 -3.14 -19.84 -0.68
CA VAL A 141 -2.39 -18.79 -1.39
C VAL A 141 -3.20 -17.51 -1.28
N LYS A 142 -2.91 -16.69 -0.26
CA LYS A 142 -2.93 -15.22 -0.36
C LYS A 142 -2.50 -14.60 0.98
N CYS A 143 -1.57 -13.65 0.84
CA CYS A 143 -0.91 -12.87 1.88
C CYS A 143 0.22 -13.64 2.59
N MET A 144 1.37 -13.00 2.80
CA MET A 144 2.56 -13.60 3.43
C MET A 144 2.18 -14.21 4.79
N ILE A 145 2.03 -15.53 4.81
CA ILE A 145 1.73 -16.31 6.01
C ILE A 145 3.04 -16.96 6.42
N HIS A 146 3.58 -16.58 7.57
CA HIS A 146 4.60 -17.39 8.24
C HIS A 146 3.89 -18.59 8.87
N ILE A 147 4.17 -19.79 8.36
CA ILE A 147 3.67 -21.02 8.96
C ILE A 147 4.55 -21.32 10.17
N ILE A 148 4.04 -21.07 11.38
CA ILE A 148 4.66 -21.52 12.62
C ILE A 148 4.03 -22.89 12.95
N LEU A 149 4.84 -23.96 12.86
CA LEU A 149 4.42 -25.29 13.25
C LEU A 149 4.56 -25.43 14.77
N VAL A 150 3.45 -25.34 15.51
CA VAL A 150 3.43 -25.60 16.95
C VAL A 150 3.14 -27.08 17.19
N THR A 151 4.12 -27.82 17.71
CA THR A 151 3.90 -29.19 18.18
C THR A 151 3.48 -29.16 19.65
N LYS A 152 2.35 -29.81 19.97
CA LYS A 152 1.87 -29.92 21.35
C LYS A 152 2.49 -31.17 21.98
N SER A 153 3.50 -31.00 22.84
CA SER A 153 3.99 -32.06 23.73
C SER A 153 3.45 -31.84 25.15
N PRO A 154 2.96 -32.87 25.87
CA PRO A 154 2.60 -32.75 27.28
C PRO A 154 3.80 -32.93 28.22
N PRO A 155 3.78 -32.34 29.43
CA PRO A 155 3.69 -30.93 29.76
C PRO A 155 5.09 -30.32 29.93
N GLY A 156 5.42 -29.29 29.15
CA GLY A 156 6.69 -28.58 29.24
C GLY A 156 6.91 -27.74 28.00
N TYR A 157 6.59 -26.45 28.08
CA TYR A 157 6.66 -25.53 26.95
C TYR A 157 8.13 -25.36 26.51
N CYS A 158 8.43 -25.73 25.26
CA CYS A 158 9.65 -25.30 24.56
C CYS A 158 9.21 -24.56 23.30
N PHE A 159 9.64 -23.30 23.18
CA PHE A 159 9.45 -22.47 21.99
C PHE A 159 10.64 -22.71 21.06
N VAL A 160 10.41 -23.00 19.78
CA VAL A 160 11.43 -22.98 18.72
C VAL A 160 11.00 -22.03 17.64
#